data_AF-A0A389MJF7-F1
#
_entry.id   AF-A0A389MJF7-F1
#
_cell.length_a   1.000
_cell.length_b   1.000
_cell.length_c   1.000
_cell.angle_alpha   90.00
_cell.angle_beta   90.00
_cell.angle_gamma   90.00
#
_symmetry.space_group_name_H-M   'P 1'
#
loop_
_entity.id
_entity.type
_entity.pdbx_description
1 polymer ?
#
loop_
_entity_poly.entity_id
_entity_poly.type
_entity_poly.pdbx_seq_one_letter_code
_entity_poly.pdbx_strand_id
1 'polypeptide(L)'
;MVPGATACTSTRTAGEKPRLSLSATLAEVDGQRLSLGFSVEALAVRAGVAPSAYRRAIKGRTGIRPTTLRRLEAALAALRSERRAVREPDTILIRAVYGGFVASIAVHMGVRPDDVHAQDPRLGATADPEWRRLAQVRQAAIYLTNTVVDVRQARLAHVLGLTPAAVCLGLRSVEDRRDDPDFDALLERLTADVVCALARGEAA
;
A
#
# COMPACT_ATOMS: atom_id res chain seq x y z
N MET A 1 -3.03 -19.15 70.52
CA MET A 1 -1.63 -18.78 70.18
C MET A 1 -1.16 -19.75 69.12
N VAL A 2 -0.84 -19.46 67.86
CA VAL A 2 -0.62 -18.26 67.00
C VAL A 2 -1.00 -18.71 65.57
N PRO A 3 -1.52 -17.85 64.67
CA PRO A 3 -2.03 -18.25 63.35
C PRO A 3 -0.92 -18.29 62.29
N GLY A 4 -1.01 -19.22 61.33
CA GLY A 4 -0.13 -19.31 60.16
C GLY A 4 -0.92 -19.12 58.86
N ALA A 5 -1.03 -17.88 58.41
CA ALA A 5 -1.53 -17.53 57.08
C ALA A 5 -0.43 -17.77 56.03
N THR A 6 -0.77 -18.39 54.90
CA THR A 6 0.09 -18.36 53.70
C THR A 6 -0.78 -18.09 52.49
N ALA A 7 -0.94 -16.79 52.20
CA ALA A 7 -1.43 -16.32 50.91
C ALA A 7 -0.25 -16.35 49.92
N CYS A 8 -0.31 -17.26 48.95
CA CYS A 8 0.59 -17.25 47.80
C CYS A 8 -0.10 -16.48 46.68
N THR A 9 0.08 -15.16 46.65
CA THR A 9 -0.36 -14.31 45.54
C THR A 9 0.87 -13.97 44.70
N SER A 10 1.08 -14.71 43.61
CA SER A 10 2.05 -14.35 42.57
C SER A 10 1.29 -13.85 41.35
N THR A 11 1.05 -12.55 41.31
CA THR A 11 0.57 -11.86 40.11
C THR A 11 1.76 -11.62 39.18
N ARG A 12 1.75 -12.39 38.10
CA ARG A 12 2.60 -12.28 36.92
C ARG A 12 2.33 -10.94 36.22
N THR A 13 3.19 -9.94 36.38
CA THR A 13 3.10 -8.68 35.62
C THR A 13 3.65 -8.88 34.21
N ALA A 14 2.72 -8.84 33.24
CA ALA A 14 3.00 -8.83 31.82
C ALA A 14 3.56 -7.46 31.39
N GLY A 15 4.74 -7.45 30.77
CA GLY A 15 5.07 -6.63 29.60
C GLY A 15 4.75 -5.14 29.62
N GLU A 16 5.13 -4.40 30.67
CA GLU A 16 5.10 -2.94 30.60
C GLU A 16 6.31 -2.43 29.79
N LYS A 17 6.09 -2.07 28.52
CA LYS A 17 7.12 -1.37 27.74
C LYS A 17 7.44 -0.05 28.45
N PRO A 18 8.71 0.24 28.78
CA PRO A 18 9.09 1.49 29.43
C PRO A 18 8.65 2.67 28.57
N ARG A 19 7.90 3.60 29.15
CA ARG A 19 7.47 4.84 28.49
C ARG A 19 8.70 5.73 28.30
N LEU A 20 9.32 5.66 27.13
CA LEU A 20 10.41 6.55 26.74
C LEU A 20 9.94 8.01 26.74
N SER A 21 10.85 8.92 27.10
CA SER A 21 10.58 10.36 26.99
C SER A 21 10.44 10.77 25.51
N LEU A 22 9.68 11.84 25.24
CA LEU A 22 9.50 12.35 23.86
C LEU A 22 10.82 12.69 23.16
N SER A 23 11.83 13.12 23.91
CA SER A 23 13.18 13.39 23.37
C SER A 23 13.90 12.09 22.99
N ALA A 24 13.77 11.03 23.80
CA ALA A 24 14.33 9.72 23.49
C ALA A 24 13.67 9.10 22.25
N THR A 25 12.34 9.23 22.10
CA THR A 25 11.63 8.75 20.91
C THR A 25 12.00 9.54 19.65
N LEU A 26 12.19 10.87 19.76
CA LEU A 26 12.65 11.67 18.62
C LEU A 26 14.07 11.28 18.19
N ALA A 27 14.97 11.02 19.14
CA ALA A 27 16.32 10.54 18.85
C ALA A 27 16.30 9.15 18.17
N GLU A 28 15.38 8.27 18.59
CA GLU A 28 15.17 6.98 17.92
C GLU A 28 14.72 7.15 16.47
N VAL A 29 13.75 8.02 16.22
CA VAL A 29 13.30 8.35 14.85
C VAL A 29 14.45 8.87 13.99
N ASP A 30 15.33 9.72 14.53
CA ASP A 30 16.48 10.25 13.78
C ASP A 30 17.57 9.21 13.53
N GLY A 31 17.89 8.38 14.53
CA GLY A 31 18.83 7.27 14.38
C GLY A 31 18.35 6.27 13.31
N GLN A 32 17.04 6.02 13.28
CA GLN A 32 16.42 5.21 12.24
C GLN A 32 16.45 5.89 10.86
N ARG A 33 16.20 7.21 10.77
CA ARG A 33 16.34 7.97 9.51
C ARG A 33 17.76 7.86 8.95
N LEU A 34 18.77 8.04 9.80
CA LEU A 34 20.19 7.98 9.42
C LEU A 34 20.60 6.59 8.94
N SER A 35 20.22 5.52 9.65
CA SER A 35 20.56 4.14 9.24
C SER A 35 19.93 3.76 7.89
N LEU A 36 18.81 4.38 7.55
CA LEU A 36 18.14 4.23 6.26
C LEU A 36 18.59 5.26 5.21
N GLY A 37 19.57 6.12 5.52
CA GLY A 37 20.10 7.10 4.58
C GLY A 37 19.07 8.11 4.05
N PHE A 38 17.97 8.35 4.77
CA PHE A 38 17.00 9.37 4.37
C PHE A 38 17.48 10.76 4.78
N SER A 39 17.30 11.76 3.91
CA SER A 39 17.60 13.14 4.26
C SER A 39 16.60 13.69 5.27
N VAL A 40 16.98 14.75 5.98
CA VAL A 40 16.08 15.47 6.88
C VAL A 40 14.90 16.04 6.10
N GLU A 41 15.17 16.56 4.91
CA GLU A 41 14.20 17.16 4.01
C GLU A 41 13.13 16.14 3.61
N ALA A 42 13.53 14.93 3.20
CA ALA A 42 12.59 13.88 2.80
C ALA A 42 11.64 13.49 3.93
N LEU A 43 12.17 13.26 5.14
CA LEU A 43 11.35 12.91 6.30
C LEU A 43 10.43 14.08 6.71
N ALA A 44 10.97 15.30 6.77
CA ALA A 44 10.24 16.47 7.22
C ALA A 44 9.11 16.86 6.25
N VAL A 45 9.39 16.90 4.95
CA VAL A 45 8.37 17.17 3.90
C VAL A 45 7.26 16.13 3.99
N ARG A 46 7.59 14.84 4.08
CA ARG A 46 6.59 13.77 4.15
C ARG A 46 5.75 13.84 5.42
N ALA A 47 6.38 14.16 6.55
CA ALA A 47 5.67 14.38 7.80
C ALA A 47 4.86 15.68 7.80
N GLY A 48 5.03 16.56 6.82
CA GLY A 48 4.46 17.91 6.76
C GLY A 48 4.96 18.82 7.90
N VAL A 49 6.24 18.71 8.22
CA VAL A 49 6.95 19.49 9.25
C VAL A 49 8.03 20.33 8.57
N ALA A 50 8.23 21.56 9.01
CA ALA A 50 9.33 22.38 8.49
C ALA A 50 10.69 21.73 8.82
N PRO A 51 11.61 21.54 7.86
CA PRO A 51 12.93 20.95 8.11
C PRO A 51 13.73 21.68 9.20
N SER A 52 13.62 23.02 9.25
CA SER A 52 14.25 23.85 10.27
C SER A 52 13.71 23.59 11.69
N ALA A 53 12.41 23.29 11.83
CA ALA A 53 11.80 22.93 13.10
C ALA A 53 12.28 21.55 13.57
N TYR A 54 12.35 20.58 12.67
CA TYR A 54 12.91 19.26 12.96
C TYR A 54 14.36 19.35 13.44
N ARG A 55 15.24 20.07 12.71
CA ARG A 55 16.65 20.25 13.10
C ARG A 55 16.81 20.93 14.47
N ARG A 56 15.94 21.87 14.82
CA ARG A 56 15.95 22.51 16.16
C ARG A 56 15.53 21.54 17.26
N ALA A 57 14.53 20.70 16.99
CA ALA A 57 14.05 19.70 17.94
C ALA A 57 15.12 18.63 18.24
N ILE A 58 15.83 18.16 17.20
CA ILE A 58 16.95 17.22 17.33
C ILE A 58 18.07 17.80 18.21
N LYS A 59 18.37 19.09 18.05
CA LYS A 59 19.39 19.80 18.84
C LYS A 59 18.92 20.17 20.26
N GLY A 60 17.73 19.73 20.68
CA GLY A 60 17.15 20.08 21.99
C GLY A 60 16.78 21.55 22.15
N ARG A 61 16.79 22.36 21.08
CA ARG A 61 16.51 23.80 21.14
C ARG A 61 15.02 24.12 21.23
N THR A 62 14.17 23.16 20.86
CA THR A 62 12.71 23.28 20.88
C THR A 62 12.10 21.93 21.23
N GLY A 63 11.11 21.90 22.12
CA GLY A 63 10.33 20.68 22.38
C GLY A 63 9.52 20.26 21.15
N ILE A 64 9.33 18.95 20.98
CA ILE A 64 8.44 18.40 19.95
C ILE A 64 7.09 18.05 20.56
N ARG A 65 6.00 18.34 19.83
CA ARG A 65 4.66 17.91 20.25
C ARG A 65 4.47 16.41 19.95
N PRO A 66 3.72 15.66 20.78
CA PRO A 66 3.45 14.24 20.52
C PRO A 66 2.80 13.97 19.15
N THR A 67 1.97 14.88 18.66
CA THR A 67 1.33 14.78 17.34
C THR A 67 2.34 14.91 16.20
N THR A 68 3.33 15.80 16.34
CA THR A 68 4.43 15.94 15.37
C THR A 68 5.30 14.70 15.36
N LEU A 69 5.60 14.13 16.53
CA LEU A 69 6.35 12.88 16.65
C LEU A 69 5.64 11.73 15.93
N ARG A 70 4.34 11.53 16.18
CA ARG A 70 3.53 10.52 15.47
C ARG A 70 3.55 10.69 13.94
N ARG A 71 3.50 11.93 13.45
CA ARG A 71 3.60 12.22 12.01
C ARG A 71 4.97 11.85 11.44
N LEU A 72 6.05 12.09 12.19
CA LEU A 72 7.41 11.69 11.80
C LEU A 72 7.57 10.17 11.80
N GLU A 73 7.03 9.47 12.80
CA GLU A 73 7.02 8.00 12.84
C GLU A 73 6.27 7.41 11.63
N ALA A 74 5.07 7.93 11.33
CA ALA A 74 4.29 7.51 10.17
C ALA A 74 5.01 7.80 8.84
N ALA A 75 5.64 8.98 8.71
CA ALA A 75 6.42 9.35 7.53
C ALA A 75 7.64 8.42 7.34
N LEU A 76 8.34 8.07 8.42
CA LEU A 76 9.47 7.15 8.38
C LEU A 76 9.03 5.72 7.99
N ALA A 77 7.90 5.25 8.52
CA ALA A 77 7.31 3.97 8.14
C ALA A 77 6.94 3.94 6.65
N ALA A 78 6.37 5.02 6.12
CA ALA A 78 6.06 5.14 4.69
C ALA A 78 7.33 5.10 3.81
N LEU A 79 8.36 5.88 4.17
CA LEU A 79 9.64 5.89 3.43
C LEU A 79 10.34 4.52 3.44
N ARG A 80 10.29 3.79 4.56
CA ARG A 80 10.77 2.40 4.64
C ARG A 80 10.02 1.50 3.68
N SER A 81 8.70 1.60 3.66
CA SER A 81 7.85 0.79 2.79
C SER A 81 8.17 1.04 1.32
N GLU A 82 8.33 2.31 0.93
CA GLU A 82 8.69 2.69 -0.44
C GLU A 82 10.05 2.13 -0.85
N ARG A 83 11.07 2.26 0.01
CA ARG A 83 12.41 1.73 -0.29
C ARG A 83 12.42 0.20 -0.38
N ARG A 84 11.60 -0.48 0.43
CA ARG A 84 11.44 -1.93 0.36
C ARG A 84 10.71 -2.32 -0.93
N ALA A 85 9.64 -1.64 -1.30
CA ALA A 85 8.89 -1.91 -2.52
C ALA A 85 9.78 -1.82 -3.77
N VAL A 86 10.58 -0.77 -3.90
CA VAL A 86 11.52 -0.61 -5.03
C VAL A 86 12.54 -1.75 -5.12
N ARG A 87 12.89 -2.39 -4.01
CA ARG A 87 13.85 -3.50 -3.97
C ARG A 87 13.24 -4.87 -4.21
N GLU A 88 11.92 -4.99 -4.13
CA GLU A 88 11.23 -6.26 -4.33
C GLU A 88 10.96 -6.42 -5.85
N PRO A 89 11.59 -7.42 -6.51
CA PRO A 89 11.61 -7.56 -7.96
C PRO A 89 10.22 -7.80 -8.57
N ASP A 90 9.27 -8.29 -7.77
CA ASP A 90 7.88 -8.46 -8.16
C ASP A 90 7.16 -7.14 -8.45
N THR A 91 7.64 -5.98 -7.98
CA THR A 91 6.99 -4.67 -8.23
C THR A 91 6.89 -4.36 -9.72
N ILE A 92 7.99 -4.53 -10.45
CA ILE A 92 8.04 -4.24 -11.89
C ILE A 92 7.12 -5.21 -12.63
N LEU A 93 7.18 -6.50 -12.27
CA LEU A 93 6.32 -7.53 -12.84
C LEU A 93 4.83 -7.22 -12.61
N ILE A 94 4.42 -6.93 -11.37
CA ILE A 94 3.03 -6.60 -11.02
C ILE A 94 2.55 -5.40 -11.82
N ARG A 95 3.37 -4.34 -11.93
CA ARG A 95 2.99 -3.14 -12.70
C ARG A 95 2.89 -3.40 -14.19
N ALA A 96 3.83 -4.15 -14.76
CA ALA A 96 3.83 -4.51 -16.18
C ALA A 96 2.61 -5.38 -16.52
N VAL A 97 2.34 -6.42 -15.73
CA VAL A 97 1.18 -7.31 -15.91
C VAL A 97 -0.12 -6.55 -15.76
N TYR A 98 -0.26 -5.72 -14.71
CA TYR A 98 -1.43 -4.87 -14.52
C TYR A 98 -1.65 -3.90 -15.69
N GLY A 99 -0.59 -3.24 -16.15
CA GLY A 99 -0.64 -2.34 -17.30
C GLY A 99 -1.07 -3.06 -18.59
N GLY A 100 -0.50 -4.24 -18.86
CA GLY A 100 -0.88 -5.07 -20.01
C GLY A 100 -2.36 -5.48 -19.97
N PHE A 101 -2.87 -5.85 -18.80
CA PHE A 101 -4.31 -6.15 -18.64
C PHE A 101 -5.19 -4.92 -18.82
N VAL A 102 -4.81 -3.77 -18.24
CA VAL A 102 -5.54 -2.51 -18.47
C VAL A 102 -5.60 -2.20 -19.96
N ALA A 103 -4.48 -2.30 -20.68
CA ALA A 103 -4.42 -2.03 -22.10
C ALA A 103 -5.35 -2.97 -22.89
N SER A 104 -5.25 -4.27 -22.67
CA SER A 104 -6.03 -5.29 -23.38
C SER A 104 -7.54 -5.18 -23.11
N ILE A 105 -7.94 -5.03 -21.85
CA ILE A 105 -9.35 -4.88 -21.47
C ILE A 105 -9.91 -3.54 -21.99
N ALA A 106 -9.15 -2.46 -21.91
CA ALA A 106 -9.59 -1.14 -22.37
C ALA A 106 -9.91 -1.15 -23.88
N VAL A 107 -9.04 -1.75 -24.70
CA VAL A 107 -9.28 -1.95 -26.13
C VAL A 107 -10.57 -2.74 -26.37
N HIS A 108 -10.76 -3.84 -25.63
CA HIS A 108 -11.98 -4.64 -25.75
C HIS A 108 -13.25 -3.86 -25.36
N MET A 109 -13.19 -3.02 -24.34
CA MET A 109 -14.31 -2.21 -23.85
C MET A 109 -14.50 -0.90 -24.63
N GLY A 110 -13.68 -0.62 -25.65
CA GLY A 110 -13.75 0.60 -26.45
C GLY A 110 -13.41 1.87 -25.67
N VAL A 111 -12.56 1.78 -24.65
CA VAL A 111 -12.04 2.92 -23.87
C VAL A 111 -10.53 3.03 -24.04
N ARG A 112 -9.95 4.21 -23.77
CA ARG A 112 -8.49 4.35 -23.87
C ARG A 112 -7.82 3.92 -22.57
N PRO A 113 -6.70 3.18 -22.63
CA PRO A 113 -5.93 2.80 -21.43
C PRO A 113 -5.49 4.03 -20.61
N ASP A 114 -5.13 5.13 -21.29
CA ASP A 114 -4.74 6.38 -20.65
C ASP A 114 -5.83 6.94 -19.73
N ASP A 115 -7.10 6.86 -20.14
CA ASP A 115 -8.24 7.36 -19.37
C ASP A 115 -8.42 6.54 -18.08
N VAL A 116 -8.17 5.23 -18.15
CA VAL A 116 -8.21 4.33 -17.00
C VAL A 116 -7.13 4.68 -15.97
N HIS A 117 -5.93 5.03 -16.44
CA HIS A 117 -4.79 5.41 -15.61
C HIS A 117 -4.90 6.84 -15.05
N ALA A 118 -5.48 7.77 -15.81
CA ALA A 118 -5.65 9.17 -15.40
C ALA A 118 -6.68 9.35 -14.28
N GLN A 119 -7.66 8.45 -14.20
CA GLN A 119 -8.72 8.51 -13.20
C GLN A 119 -8.23 8.10 -11.81
N ASP A 120 -8.36 8.98 -10.81
CA ASP A 120 -8.11 8.63 -9.41
C ASP A 120 -9.29 7.80 -8.84
N PRO A 121 -9.09 6.51 -8.49
CA PRO A 121 -10.14 5.66 -7.94
C PRO A 121 -10.69 6.17 -6.60
N ARG A 122 -9.94 7.02 -5.88
CA ARG A 122 -10.30 7.51 -4.54
C ARG A 122 -11.40 8.57 -4.58
N LEU A 123 -11.62 9.22 -5.71
CA LEU A 123 -12.66 10.24 -5.86
C LEU A 123 -14.07 9.66 -5.87
N GLY A 124 -14.22 8.37 -6.21
CA GLY A 124 -15.47 7.64 -6.00
C GLY A 124 -16.70 8.21 -6.70
N ALA A 125 -16.60 8.71 -7.94
CA ALA A 125 -17.73 9.27 -8.69
C ALA A 125 -18.64 8.17 -9.28
N THR A 126 -19.19 7.31 -8.44
CA THR A 126 -19.95 6.10 -8.84
C THR A 126 -21.24 6.39 -9.62
N ALA A 127 -21.77 7.60 -9.54
CA ALA A 127 -22.93 8.03 -10.32
C ALA A 127 -22.60 8.23 -11.81
N ASP A 128 -21.33 8.51 -12.15
CA ASP A 128 -20.90 8.75 -13.52
C ASP A 128 -20.76 7.42 -14.30
N PRO A 129 -21.48 7.25 -15.44
CA PRO A 129 -21.35 6.07 -16.29
C PRO A 129 -19.95 5.86 -16.87
N GLU A 130 -19.20 6.93 -17.16
CA GLU A 130 -17.82 6.83 -17.65
C GLU A 130 -16.90 6.34 -16.54
N TRP A 131 -16.99 6.97 -15.36
CA TRP A 131 -16.27 6.52 -14.16
C TRP A 131 -16.47 5.02 -13.89
N ARG A 132 -17.71 4.53 -13.99
CA ARG A 132 -18.06 3.11 -13.79
C ARG A 132 -17.46 2.19 -14.84
N ARG A 133 -17.49 2.57 -16.12
CA ARG A 133 -16.88 1.78 -17.20
C ARG A 133 -15.38 1.61 -16.97
N LEU A 134 -14.68 2.70 -16.69
CA LEU A 134 -13.25 2.66 -16.39
C LEU A 134 -12.95 1.91 -15.08
N ALA A 135 -13.86 1.97 -14.09
CA ALA A 135 -13.74 1.16 -12.87
C ALA A 135 -13.85 -0.34 -13.15
N GLN A 136 -14.74 -0.77 -14.06
CA GLN A 136 -14.83 -2.17 -14.47
C GLN A 136 -13.54 -2.67 -15.10
N VAL A 137 -12.89 -1.85 -15.94
CA VAL A 137 -11.55 -2.16 -16.51
C VAL A 137 -10.55 -2.39 -15.39
N ARG A 138 -10.45 -1.46 -14.42
CA ARG A 138 -9.51 -1.60 -13.29
C ARG A 138 -9.79 -2.85 -12.46
N GLN A 139 -11.05 -3.14 -12.16
CA GLN A 139 -11.44 -4.31 -11.36
C GLN A 139 -11.01 -5.61 -12.05
N ALA A 140 -11.32 -5.76 -13.34
CA ALA A 140 -10.89 -6.91 -14.14
C ALA A 140 -9.37 -7.00 -14.23
N ALA A 141 -8.66 -5.89 -14.43
CA ALA A 141 -7.20 -5.89 -14.47
C ALA A 141 -6.56 -6.26 -13.12
N ILE A 142 -7.11 -5.77 -11.99
CA ILE A 142 -6.69 -6.17 -10.64
C ILE A 142 -6.89 -7.67 -10.45
N TYR A 143 -8.04 -8.19 -10.87
CA TYR A 143 -8.37 -9.61 -10.80
C TYR A 143 -7.37 -10.46 -11.57
N LEU A 144 -7.20 -10.20 -12.86
CA LEU A 144 -6.28 -10.94 -13.71
C LEU A 144 -4.83 -10.85 -13.22
N THR A 145 -4.39 -9.68 -12.74
CA THR A 145 -3.05 -9.54 -12.16
C THR A 145 -2.89 -10.39 -10.90
N ASN A 146 -3.93 -10.43 -10.06
CA ASN A 146 -3.89 -11.22 -8.83
C ASN A 146 -3.81 -12.72 -9.12
N THR A 147 -4.60 -13.22 -10.08
CA THR A 147 -4.66 -14.64 -10.43
C THR A 147 -3.44 -15.10 -11.21
N VAL A 148 -2.89 -14.28 -12.11
CA VAL A 148 -1.75 -14.65 -12.96
C VAL A 148 -0.42 -14.56 -12.23
N VAL A 149 -0.20 -13.52 -11.43
CA VAL A 149 1.09 -13.31 -10.73
C VAL A 149 1.13 -14.05 -9.39
N ASP A 150 -0.01 -14.56 -8.90
CA ASP A 150 -0.16 -15.22 -7.60
C ASP A 150 0.44 -14.41 -6.43
N VAL A 151 0.09 -13.13 -6.39
CA VAL A 151 0.59 -12.19 -5.36
C VAL A 151 -0.44 -11.98 -4.27
N ARG A 152 0.02 -11.83 -3.02
CA ARG A 152 -0.88 -11.50 -1.90
C ARG A 152 -1.61 -10.18 -2.17
N GLN A 153 -2.91 -10.11 -1.85
CA GLN A 153 -3.72 -8.91 -2.07
C GLN A 153 -3.14 -7.66 -1.40
N ALA A 154 -2.56 -7.78 -0.20
CA ALA A 154 -1.89 -6.66 0.48
C ALA A 154 -0.69 -6.12 -0.32
N ARG A 155 0.04 -7.01 -1.01
CA ARG A 155 1.16 -6.64 -1.88
C ARG A 155 0.66 -5.92 -3.12
N LEU A 156 -0.37 -6.46 -3.77
CA LEU A 156 -1.01 -5.85 -4.94
C LEU A 156 -1.55 -4.45 -4.60
N ALA A 157 -2.27 -4.32 -3.48
CA ALA A 157 -2.78 -3.05 -2.98
C ALA A 157 -1.64 -2.02 -2.80
N HIS A 158 -0.53 -2.43 -2.19
CA HIS A 158 0.63 -1.57 -2.00
C HIS A 158 1.22 -1.09 -3.34
N VAL A 159 1.47 -2.01 -4.28
CA VAL A 159 2.10 -1.71 -5.57
C VAL A 159 1.25 -0.76 -6.42
N LEU A 160 -0.08 -0.96 -6.39
CA LEU A 160 -1.05 -0.17 -7.15
C LEU A 160 -1.51 1.11 -6.42
N GLY A 161 -1.05 1.36 -5.18
CA GLY A 161 -1.46 2.52 -4.39
C GLY A 161 -2.93 2.48 -3.94
N LEU A 162 -3.49 1.29 -3.80
CA LEU A 162 -4.86 1.03 -3.37
C LEU A 162 -4.92 0.60 -1.90
N THR A 163 -6.12 0.61 -1.32
CA THR A 163 -6.35 -0.01 -0.01
C THR A 163 -6.59 -1.52 -0.19
N PRO A 164 -6.27 -2.37 0.82
CA PRO A 164 -6.60 -3.80 0.76
C PRO A 164 -8.10 -4.05 0.57
N ALA A 165 -8.96 -3.21 1.17
CA ALA A 165 -10.40 -3.28 1.00
C ALA A 165 -10.84 -3.01 -0.45
N ALA A 166 -10.21 -2.04 -1.13
CA ALA A 166 -10.50 -1.74 -2.53
C ALA A 166 -10.12 -2.91 -3.46
N VAL A 167 -8.98 -3.58 -3.19
CA VAL A 167 -8.61 -4.80 -3.91
C VAL A 167 -9.63 -5.91 -3.67
N CYS A 168 -9.96 -6.21 -2.41
CA CYS A 168 -10.94 -7.25 -2.07
C CYS A 168 -12.32 -7.01 -2.73
N LEU A 169 -12.82 -5.77 -2.70
CA LEU A 169 -14.07 -5.40 -3.38
C LEU A 169 -13.96 -5.54 -4.90
N GLY A 170 -12.83 -5.17 -5.49
CA GLY A 170 -12.59 -5.33 -6.92
C GLY A 170 -12.60 -6.79 -7.35
N LEU A 171 -11.90 -7.67 -6.60
CA LEU A 171 -11.87 -9.11 -6.85
C LEU A 171 -13.26 -9.72 -6.74
N ARG A 172 -13.99 -9.42 -5.66
CA ARG A 172 -15.35 -9.91 -5.46
C ARG A 172 -16.29 -9.47 -6.58
N SER A 173 -16.20 -8.21 -7.00
CA SER A 173 -17.03 -7.69 -8.09
C SER A 173 -16.76 -8.40 -9.43
N VAL A 174 -15.57 -8.94 -9.63
CA VAL A 174 -15.27 -9.74 -10.83
C VAL A 174 -15.77 -11.16 -10.67
N GLU A 175 -15.54 -11.80 -9.52
CA GLU A 175 -16.07 -13.15 -9.23
C GLU A 175 -17.60 -13.20 -9.35
N ASP A 176 -18.32 -12.22 -8.79
CA ASP A 176 -19.78 -12.12 -8.91
C ASP A 176 -20.26 -11.98 -10.38
N ARG A 177 -19.38 -11.56 -11.31
CA ARG A 177 -19.68 -11.45 -12.74
C ARG A 177 -19.27 -12.67 -13.55
N ARG A 178 -18.40 -13.53 -13.02
CA ARG A 178 -17.92 -14.74 -13.72
C ARG A 178 -18.96 -15.83 -13.85
N ASP A 179 -20.09 -15.69 -13.16
CA ASP A 179 -21.29 -16.50 -13.41
C ASP A 179 -21.83 -16.32 -14.84
N ASP A 180 -21.44 -15.24 -15.55
CA ASP A 180 -21.67 -15.06 -16.98
C ASP A 180 -20.56 -15.76 -17.81
N PRO A 181 -20.89 -16.83 -18.57
CA PRO A 181 -19.92 -17.58 -19.36
C PRO A 181 -19.18 -16.76 -20.41
N ASP A 182 -19.84 -15.74 -20.99
CA ASP A 182 -19.21 -14.92 -22.02
C ASP A 182 -18.13 -14.00 -21.41
N PHE A 183 -18.38 -13.51 -20.21
CA PHE A 183 -17.42 -12.71 -19.45
C PHE A 183 -16.26 -13.57 -18.94
N ASP A 184 -16.51 -14.78 -18.44
CA ASP A 184 -15.45 -15.69 -17.99
C ASP A 184 -14.54 -16.08 -19.17
N ALA A 185 -15.13 -16.49 -20.30
CA ALA A 185 -14.37 -16.81 -21.52
C ALA A 185 -13.57 -15.60 -22.05
N LEU A 186 -14.09 -14.38 -21.87
CA LEU A 186 -13.34 -13.16 -22.18
C LEU A 186 -12.09 -13.02 -21.29
N LEU A 187 -12.22 -13.21 -19.98
CA LEU A 187 -11.09 -13.12 -19.05
C LEU A 187 -10.00 -14.15 -19.39
N GLU A 188 -10.39 -15.37 -19.75
CA GLU A 188 -9.44 -16.42 -20.19
C GLU A 188 -8.68 -16.00 -21.45
N ARG A 189 -9.38 -15.49 -22.48
CA ARG A 189 -8.74 -15.01 -23.71
C ARG A 189 -7.75 -13.88 -23.43
N LEU A 190 -8.18 -12.86 -22.68
CA LEU A 190 -7.33 -11.71 -22.34
C LEU A 190 -6.10 -12.14 -21.52
N THR A 191 -6.27 -13.14 -20.65
CA THR A 191 -5.16 -13.76 -19.91
C THR A 191 -4.13 -14.36 -20.87
N ALA A 192 -4.58 -15.20 -21.80
CA ALA A 192 -3.70 -15.82 -22.78
C ALA A 192 -2.95 -14.79 -23.63
N ASP A 193 -3.65 -13.76 -24.13
CA ASP A 193 -3.09 -12.72 -24.98
C ASP A 193 -1.97 -11.95 -24.28
N VAL A 194 -2.22 -11.46 -23.06
CA VAL A 194 -1.23 -10.68 -22.30
C VAL A 194 -0.05 -11.54 -21.90
N VAL A 195 -0.27 -12.77 -21.43
CA VAL A 195 0.82 -13.69 -21.06
C VAL A 195 1.69 -14.02 -22.28
N CYS A 196 1.07 -14.26 -23.44
CA CYS A 196 1.82 -14.51 -24.68
C CYS A 196 2.61 -13.28 -25.13
N ALA A 197 2.03 -12.07 -25.08
CA ALA A 197 2.72 -10.84 -25.43
C ALA A 197 3.94 -10.58 -24.53
N LEU A 198 3.77 -10.76 -23.21
CA LEU A 198 4.86 -10.63 -22.24
C LEU A 198 5.97 -11.67 -22.48
N ALA A 199 5.61 -12.91 -22.81
CA ALA A 199 6.58 -13.96 -23.12
C ALA A 199 7.39 -13.67 -24.41
N ARG A 200 6.79 -12.98 -25.39
CA ARG A 200 7.46 -12.55 -26.63
C ARG A 200 8.29 -11.27 -26.46
N GLY A 201 8.17 -10.57 -25.32
CA GLY A 201 8.80 -9.27 -25.12
C GLY A 201 8.18 -8.14 -25.96
N GLU A 202 6.94 -8.33 -26.43
CA GLU A 202 6.19 -7.32 -27.16
C GLU A 202 5.55 -6.37 -26.12
N ALA A 203 5.79 -5.07 -26.25
CA ALA A 203 5.06 -4.08 -25.47
C ALA A 203 3.60 -4.05 -25.98
N ALA A 204 2.66 -4.38 -25.10
CA ALA A 204 1.21 -4.29 -25.32
C ALA A 204 0.76 -2.83 -25.49
#